data_AF-A0A3C1HFB5-F1
#
_entry.id   AF-A0A3C1HFB5-F1
#
_cell.length_a   1.000
_cell.length_b   1.000
_cell.length_c   1.000
_cell.angle_alpha   90.00
_cell.angle_beta   90.00
_cell.angle_gamma   90.00
#
_symmetry.space_group_name_H-M   'P 1'
#
loop_
_entity.id
_entity.type
_entity.pdbx_description
1 polymer ?
#
loop_
_entity_poly.entity_id
_entity_poly.type
_entity_poly.pdbx_seq_one_letter_code
_entity_poly.pdbx_strand_id
1 'polypeptide(L)' 'DAPELNITWVSSIQRLKNGNLIVGNFLRGQEGKGVHAFEVTRDKKVVWTWADHELIHSLTTVRVLDR' A
#
# COMPACT_ATOMS: atom_id res chain seq x y z
N ASP A 1 -8.68 12.49 4.66
CA ASP A 1 -8.35 11.17 5.22
C ASP A 1 -8.81 10.05 4.31
N ALA A 2 -8.26 8.85 4.51
CA ALA A 2 -8.56 7.62 3.79
C ALA A 2 -8.70 6.43 4.79
N PRO A 3 -9.71 6.47 5.69
CA PRO A 3 -9.88 5.45 6.74
C PRO A 3 -10.05 4.02 6.19
N GLU A 4 -10.57 3.89 4.97
CA GLU A 4 -10.74 2.61 4.26
C GLU A 4 -9.43 1.86 4.00
N LEU A 5 -8.28 2.54 3.99
CA LEU A 5 -6.99 1.90 3.80
C LEU A 5 -6.50 1.14 5.04
N ASN A 6 -7.02 1.50 6.23
CA ASN A 6 -6.49 1.08 7.54
C ASN A 6 -4.95 1.09 7.57
N ILE A 7 -4.37 2.27 7.38
CA ILE A 7 -2.91 2.43 7.43
C ILE A 7 -2.44 2.21 8.86
N THR A 8 -1.71 1.13 9.09
CA THR A 8 -1.22 0.72 10.41
C THR A 8 0.27 0.98 10.57
N TRP A 9 1.06 0.56 9.58
CA TRP A 9 2.52 0.71 9.59
C TRP A 9 3.04 0.81 8.16
N VAL A 10 3.48 1.99 7.77
CA VAL A 10 4.09 2.18 6.45
C VAL A 10 5.47 1.50 6.44
N SER A 11 5.59 0.39 5.72
CA SER A 11 6.79 -0.46 5.73
C SER A 11 7.68 -0.26 4.50
N SER A 12 7.12 0.24 3.40
CA SER A 12 7.88 0.56 2.20
C SER A 12 7.24 1.70 1.43
N ILE A 13 8.07 2.53 0.79
CA ILE A 13 7.64 3.56 -0.15
C ILE A 13 8.51 3.48 -1.40
N GLN A 14 7.89 3.58 -2.56
CA GLN A 14 8.56 3.71 -3.85
C GLN A 14 7.93 4.86 -4.64
N ARG A 15 8.76 5.79 -5.12
CA ARG A 15 8.31 6.77 -6.11
C ARG A 15 8.31 6.14 -7.50
N LEU A 16 7.18 6.25 -8.20
CA LEU A 16 7.02 5.79 -9.58
C LEU A 16 7.46 6.87 -10.59
N LYS A 17 7.68 6.47 -11.85
CA LYS A 17 8.06 7.37 -12.96
C LYS A 17 7.06 8.52 -13.18
N ASN A 18 5.77 8.25 -13.01
CA ASN A 18 4.70 9.26 -13.10
C ASN A 18 4.67 10.24 -11.92
N GLY A 19 5.51 10.04 -10.90
CA GLY A 19 5.57 10.87 -9.71
C GLY A 19 4.65 10.45 -8.55
N ASN A 20 3.82 9.42 -8.75
CA ASN A 20 3.01 8.83 -7.68
C ASN A 20 3.89 8.02 -6.72
N LEU A 21 3.31 7.67 -5.59
CA LEU A 21 3.92 6.81 -4.58
C LEU A 21 3.18 5.49 -4.49
N ILE A 22 3.93 4.40 -4.54
CA ILE A 22 3.48 3.10 -4.06
C ILE A 22 3.89 2.97 -2.60
N VAL A 23 2.92 2.66 -1.75
CA VAL A 23 3.09 2.53 -0.30
C VAL A 23 2.72 1.11 0.11
N GLY A 24 3.59 0.48 0.88
CA GLY A 24 3.33 -0.79 1.56
C GLY A 24 2.88 -0.55 2.99
N ASN A 25 1.89 -1.31 3.43
CA ASN A 25 1.27 -1.22 4.75
C ASN A 25 1.38 -2.59 5.44
N PHE A 26 2.23 -2.66 6.45
CA PHE A 26 2.40 -3.83 7.29
C PHE A 26 1.28 -3.84 8.34
N LEU A 27 0.27 -4.68 8.13
CA LEU A 27 -0.98 -4.78 8.90
C LEU A 27 -0.77 -5.37 10.31
N ARG A 28 0.19 -4.83 11.07
CA ARG A 28 0.63 -5.35 12.38
C ARG A 28 -0.53 -5.47 13.35
N GLY A 29 -0.94 -6.70 13.65
CA GLY A 29 -2.06 -6.97 14.55
C GLY A 29 -3.42 -6.54 14.00
N GLN A 30 -3.51 -6.27 12.71
CA GLN A 30 -4.71 -5.92 11.95
C GLN A 30 -4.77 -6.73 10.64
N GLU A 31 -4.17 -7.92 10.64
CA GLU A 31 -4.18 -8.83 9.50
C GLU A 31 -5.64 -9.11 9.08
N GLY A 32 -5.90 -9.13 7.77
CA GLY A 32 -7.27 -9.27 7.25
C GLY A 32 -8.11 -7.98 7.27
N LYS A 33 -7.58 -6.87 7.78
CA LYS A 33 -8.31 -5.60 7.94
C LYS A 33 -7.52 -4.45 7.32
N GLY A 34 -7.48 -4.33 6.00
CA GLY A 34 -6.89 -3.16 5.35
C GLY A 34 -6.14 -3.48 4.07
N VAL A 35 -5.62 -2.44 3.40
CA VAL A 35 -4.82 -2.67 2.20
C VAL A 35 -3.40 -3.08 2.58
N HIS A 36 -2.83 -4.04 1.85
CA HIS A 36 -1.40 -4.36 1.93
C HIS A 36 -0.57 -3.32 1.19
N ALA A 37 -1.06 -2.81 0.07
CA ALA A 37 -0.41 -1.76 -0.69
C ALA A 37 -1.43 -0.83 -1.36
N PHE A 38 -1.02 0.41 -1.61
CA PHE A 38 -1.81 1.38 -2.35
C PHE A 38 -0.92 2.35 -3.13
N GLU A 39 -1.48 2.88 -4.22
CA GLU A 39 -0.88 3.97 -4.99
C GLU A 39 -1.57 5.27 -4.65
N VAL A 40 -0.78 6.31 -4.38
CA VAL A 40 -1.26 7.65 -4.09
C VAL A 40 -0.59 8.70 -4.97
N THR A 41 -1.39 9.62 -5.49
CA THR A 41 -0.93 10.74 -6.31
C THR A 41 -0.31 11.86 -5.46
N ARG A 42 0.33 12.84 -6.11
CA ARG A 42 0.87 14.03 -5.43
C ARG A 42 -0.19 14.92 -4.79
N ASP A 43 -1.40 14.94 -5.36
CA ASP A 43 -2.58 15.58 -4.79
C ASP A 43 -3.32 14.70 -3.76
N LYS A 44 -2.67 13.63 -3.29
CA LYS A 44 -3.14 12.75 -2.19
C LYS A 44 -4.42 11.98 -2.52
N LYS A 45 -4.62 11.60 -3.78
CA LYS A 45 -5.71 10.72 -4.21
C LYS A 45 -5.21 9.29 -4.34
N VAL A 46 -5.95 8.34 -3.77
CA VAL A 46 -5.69 6.91 -3.94
C VAL A 46 -6.21 6.51 -5.32
N VAL A 47 -5.35 5.89 -6.14
CA VAL A 47 -5.68 5.49 -7.52
C VAL A 47 -5.60 3.98 -7.75
N TRP A 48 -5.02 3.25 -6.79
CA TRP A 48 -4.95 1.80 -6.82
C TRP A 48 -4.79 1.25 -5.40
N THR A 49 -5.33 0.07 -5.15
CA THR A 49 -5.21 -0.66 -3.88
C THR A 49 -5.05 -2.15 -4.12
N TRP A 50 -4.43 -2.83 -3.16
CA TRP A 50 -4.33 -4.28 -3.13
C TRP A 50 -4.46 -4.81 -1.70
N ALA A 51 -5.39 -5.75 -1.51
CA ALA A 51 -5.81 -6.27 -0.22
C ALA A 51 -6.13 -7.78 -0.31
N ASP A 52 -5.27 -8.55 -0.97
CA ASP A 52 -5.44 -10.00 -1.05
C ASP A 52 -4.95 -10.69 0.23
N HIS A 53 -5.88 -10.90 1.15
CA HIS A 53 -5.63 -11.54 2.45
C HIS A 53 -5.61 -13.07 2.38
N GLU A 54 -5.96 -13.66 1.23
CA GLU A 54 -5.82 -15.11 1.00
C GLU A 54 -4.39 -15.42 0.55
N LEU A 55 -3.78 -14.55 -0.26
CA LEU A 55 -2.41 -14.72 -0.73
C LEU A 55 -1.36 -14.46 0.36
N ILE A 56 -1.53 -13.41 1.15
CA ILE A 56 -0.58 -13.03 2.21
C ILE A 56 -1.30 -12.51 3.46
N HIS A 57 -0.64 -12.64 4.62
CA HIS A 57 -1.10 -12.02 5.87
C HIS A 57 -0.52 -10.62 6.12
N SER A 58 0.68 -10.35 5.59
CA SER A 58 1.41 -9.10 5.84
C SER A 58 2.42 -8.82 4.74
N LEU A 59 2.63 -7.53 4.47
CA LEU A 59 3.57 -7.04 3.46
C LEU A 59 4.65 -6.18 4.11
N THR A 60 5.92 -6.57 3.97
CA THR A 60 7.05 -5.76 4.42
C THR A 60 7.54 -4.81 3.33
N THR A 61 7.59 -5.26 2.08
CA THR A 61 8.02 -4.44 0.95
C THR A 61 7.24 -4.79 -0.31
N VAL A 62 6.77 -3.76 -1.01
CA VAL A 62 6.26 -3.85 -2.38
C VAL A 62 7.23 -3.11 -3.31
N ARG A 63 7.49 -3.69 -4.49
CA ARG A 63 8.29 -3.08 -5.55
C ARG A 63 7.57 -3.22 -6.88
N VAL A 64 7.31 -2.09 -7.52
CA VAL A 64 6.97 -2.04 -8.93
C VAL A 64 8.28 -2.12 -9.71
N LEU A 65 8.36 -3.10 -10.62
CA LEU A 65 9.52 -3.30 -11.47
C LEU A 65 9.31 -2.56 -12.79
N ASP A 66 10.30 -1.77 -13.18
CA ASP A 66 10.39 -1.26 -14.54
C ASP A 66 10.82 -2.42 -15.45
N ARG A 67 10.03 -2.71 -16.49
CA ARG A 67 10.50 -3.56 -17.59
C ARG A 67 11.43 -2.78 -18.51
#